data_AF-A0A817HNQ3-F1
#
_entry.id   AF-A0A817HNQ3-F1
#
_cell.length_a   1.000
_cell.length_b   1.000
_cell.length_c   1.000
_cell.angle_alpha   90.00
_cell.angle_beta   90.00
_cell.angle_gamma   90.00
#
_symmetry.space_group_name_H-M   'P 1'
#
loop_
_entity.id
_entity.type
_entity.pdbx_description
1 polymer ?
#
loop_
_entity_poly.entity_id
_entity_poly.type
_entity_poly.pdbx_seq_one_letter_code
_entity_poly.pdbx_strand_id
1 'polypeptide(L)'
;MIPRFIISARLRSAFKACVTGGFIFVGANIYLGSERFYEEIFMPTLRYIDPEKIHDLSIQMAKHGLVPQMKSVDDPILHSTVWNREFKNPIGLAAGFDKNGEAIDGLSKFGFGFIEIGIFISIVQKCLIFILHKGTITPKPQSGNEKPRLFRLTEDRAIINRYGFNNDGYEAVRARLIDYRQRTNANKDSK
;
A
#
# COMPACT_ATOMS: atom_id res chain seq x y z
N MET A 1 -55.35 6.13 8.94
CA MET A 1 -54.59 4.85 8.83
C MET A 1 -53.65 4.97 7.63
N ILE A 2 -52.37 5.27 7.85
CA ILE A 2 -51.41 5.47 6.74
C ILE A 2 -51.12 4.09 6.12
N PRO A 3 -51.29 3.91 4.80
CA PRO A 3 -51.13 2.59 4.18
C PRO A 3 -49.69 2.10 4.33
N ARG A 4 -49.52 0.88 4.88
CA ARG A 4 -48.24 0.17 5.09
C ARG A 4 -47.30 0.21 3.86
N PHE A 5 -47.87 0.31 2.66
CA PHE A 5 -47.15 0.43 1.40
C PHE A 5 -46.26 1.68 1.32
N ILE A 6 -46.75 2.86 1.73
CA ILE A 6 -46.01 4.13 1.67
C ILE A 6 -44.84 4.12 2.66
N ILE A 7 -45.04 3.52 3.84
CA ILE A 7 -43.99 3.41 4.88
C ILE A 7 -42.84 2.53 4.38
N SER A 8 -43.15 1.38 3.75
CA SER A 8 -42.12 0.49 3.19
C SER A 8 -41.33 1.14 2.04
N ALA A 9 -41.98 1.96 1.20
CA ALA A 9 -41.33 2.69 0.13
C ALA A 9 -40.40 3.79 0.67
N ARG A 10 -40.85 4.55 1.67
CA ARG A 10 -40.02 5.57 2.34
C ARG A 10 -38.84 4.97 3.10
N LEU A 11 -39.02 3.83 3.77
CA LEU A 11 -37.91 3.11 4.42
C LEU A 11 -36.84 2.68 3.42
N ARG A 12 -37.26 2.12 2.26
CA ARG A 12 -36.32 1.73 1.19
C ARG A 12 -35.57 2.93 0.63
N SER A 13 -36.23 4.07 0.43
CA SER A 13 -35.59 5.29 -0.05
C SER A 13 -34.62 5.89 0.98
N ALA A 14 -35.00 5.89 2.27
CA ALA A 14 -34.14 6.33 3.36
C ALA A 14 -32.90 5.45 3.50
N PHE A 15 -33.06 4.12 3.45
CA PHE A 15 -31.94 3.17 3.49
C PHE A 15 -30.96 3.42 2.33
N LYS A 16 -31.46 3.58 1.11
CA LYS A 16 -30.62 3.90 -0.05
C LYS A 16 -29.87 5.22 0.13
N ALA A 17 -30.52 6.27 0.64
CA ALA A 17 -29.88 7.55 0.88
C ALA A 17 -28.77 7.46 1.94
N CYS A 18 -29.00 6.74 3.04
CA CYS A 18 -28.00 6.52 4.08
C CYS A 18 -26.79 5.72 3.57
N VAL A 19 -27.04 4.66 2.78
CA VAL A 19 -25.97 3.84 2.20
C VAL A 19 -25.12 4.67 1.23
N THR A 20 -25.74 5.38 0.29
CA THR A 20 -25.01 6.23 -0.67
C THR A 20 -24.25 7.34 0.04
N GLY A 21 -24.89 8.02 1.02
CA GLY A 21 -24.23 9.04 1.83
C GLY A 21 -23.03 8.50 2.60
N GLY A 22 -23.16 7.30 3.19
CA GLY A 22 -22.06 6.60 3.87
C GLY A 22 -20.90 6.27 2.94
N PHE A 23 -21.17 5.76 1.74
CA PHE A 23 -20.12 5.48 0.75
C PHE A 23 -19.37 6.75 0.31
N ILE A 24 -20.10 7.84 0.06
CA ILE A 24 -19.50 9.13 -0.29
C ILE A 24 -18.66 9.65 0.87
N PHE A 25 -19.15 9.56 2.11
CA PHE A 25 -18.43 10.00 3.29
C PHE A 25 -17.12 9.21 3.49
N VAL A 26 -17.16 7.88 3.38
CA VAL A 26 -15.97 7.04 3.48
C VAL A 26 -14.99 7.35 2.34
N GLY A 27 -15.47 7.42 1.10
CA GLY A 27 -14.64 7.74 -0.07
C GLY A 27 -13.97 9.11 0.05
N ALA A 28 -14.71 10.12 0.52
CA ALA A 28 -14.17 11.46 0.74
C ALA A 28 -13.10 11.48 1.85
N ASN A 29 -13.31 10.79 2.98
CA ASN A 29 -12.33 10.74 4.07
C ASN A 29 -11.06 9.98 3.67
N ILE A 30 -11.19 8.91 2.89
CA ILE A 30 -10.04 8.18 2.31
C ILE A 30 -9.26 9.10 1.38
N TYR A 31 -9.96 9.83 0.49
CA TYR A 31 -9.33 10.73 -0.47
C TYR A 31 -8.65 11.93 0.22
N LEU A 32 -9.29 12.50 1.24
CA LEU A 32 -8.76 13.61 2.02
C LEU A 32 -7.65 13.18 2.99
N GLY A 33 -7.47 11.88 3.24
CA GLY A 33 -6.45 11.37 4.15
C GLY A 33 -6.68 11.77 5.61
N SER A 34 -7.94 11.79 6.06
CA SER A 34 -8.28 12.20 7.43
C SER A 34 -7.72 11.23 8.48
N GLU A 35 -6.67 11.63 9.21
CA GLU A 35 -5.94 10.78 10.15
C GLU A 35 -6.87 10.11 11.18
N ARG A 36 -7.77 10.88 11.79
CA ARG A 36 -8.74 10.35 12.78
C ARG A 36 -9.64 9.27 12.19
N PHE A 37 -10.12 9.47 10.96
CA PHE A 37 -10.93 8.47 10.28
C PHE A 37 -10.13 7.18 10.04
N TYR A 38 -8.86 7.31 9.68
CA TYR A 38 -7.98 6.16 9.47
C TYR A 38 -7.73 5.39 10.76
N GLU A 39 -7.45 6.07 11.86
CA GLU A 39 -7.11 5.46 13.15
C GLU A 39 -8.31 4.82 13.85
N GLU A 40 -9.45 5.53 13.89
CA GLU A 40 -10.61 5.11 14.69
C GLU A 40 -11.57 4.18 13.93
N ILE A 41 -11.66 4.32 12.61
CA ILE A 41 -12.69 3.63 11.81
C ILE A 41 -12.05 2.69 10.78
N PHE A 42 -11.18 3.21 9.92
CA PHE A 42 -10.68 2.45 8.78
C PHE A 42 -9.74 1.31 9.20
N MET A 43 -8.70 1.58 9.98
CA MET A 43 -7.72 0.56 10.37
C MET A 43 -8.35 -0.55 11.25
N PRO A 44 -9.20 -0.25 12.25
CA PRO A 44 -9.85 -1.29 13.04
C PRO A 44 -10.79 -2.18 12.21
N THR A 45 -11.52 -1.62 11.24
CA THR A 45 -12.42 -2.41 10.37
C THR A 45 -11.64 -3.33 9.42
N LEU A 46 -10.49 -2.90 8.91
CA LEU A 46 -9.62 -3.72 8.06
C LEU A 46 -8.98 -4.93 8.78
N ARG A 47 -8.98 -4.96 10.12
CA ARG A 47 -8.44 -6.08 10.91
C ARG A 47 -9.30 -7.34 10.81
N TYR A 48 -10.58 -7.21 10.45
CA TYR A 48 -11.50 -8.34 10.29
C TYR A 48 -11.34 -9.06 8.94
N ILE A 49 -10.57 -8.48 8.01
CA ILE A 49 -10.35 -9.05 6.68
C ILE A 49 -8.96 -9.71 6.65
N ASP A 50 -8.84 -10.79 5.88
CA ASP A 50 -7.57 -11.48 5.65
C ASP A 50 -6.45 -10.47 5.31
N PRO A 51 -5.32 -10.52 6.02
CA PRO A 51 -4.31 -9.48 5.93
C PRO A 51 -3.57 -9.48 4.58
N GLU A 52 -3.50 -10.63 3.90
CA GLU A 52 -2.91 -10.73 2.57
C GLU A 52 -3.84 -10.12 1.52
N LYS A 53 -5.15 -10.38 1.59
CA LYS A 53 -6.14 -9.72 0.72
C LYS A 53 -6.15 -8.20 0.86
N ILE A 54 -6.08 -7.69 2.10
CA ILE A 54 -6.01 -6.24 2.34
C ILE A 54 -4.70 -5.65 1.80
N HIS A 55 -3.59 -6.39 1.93
CA HIS A 55 -2.33 -5.96 1.37
C HIS A 55 -2.40 -5.88 -0.16
N ASP A 56 -2.91 -6.91 -0.83
CA ASP A 56 -3.08 -6.92 -2.29
C ASP A 56 -3.99 -5.77 -2.74
N LEU A 57 -5.11 -5.54 -2.04
CA LEU A 57 -6.00 -4.41 -2.29
C LEU A 57 -5.29 -3.06 -2.13
N SER A 58 -4.47 -2.90 -1.09
CA SER A 58 -3.73 -1.66 -0.87
C SER A 58 -2.75 -1.35 -2.00
N ILE A 59 -2.09 -2.37 -2.55
CA ILE A 59 -1.21 -2.23 -3.71
C ILE A 59 -2.02 -1.84 -4.95
N GLN A 60 -3.18 -2.46 -5.20
CA GLN A 60 -4.04 -2.09 -6.33
C GLN A 60 -4.56 -0.65 -6.20
N MET A 61 -4.99 -0.23 -5.01
CA MET A 61 -5.42 1.15 -4.76
C MET A 61 -4.29 2.14 -5.02
N ALA A 62 -3.08 1.85 -4.53
CA ALA A 62 -1.90 2.69 -4.77
C ALA A 62 -1.52 2.73 -6.27
N LYS A 63 -1.53 1.59 -6.96
CA LYS A 63 -1.30 1.49 -8.41
C LYS A 63 -2.27 2.37 -9.23
N HIS A 64 -3.54 2.41 -8.84
CA HIS A 64 -4.54 3.26 -9.47
C HIS A 64 -4.58 4.71 -8.93
N GLY A 65 -3.68 5.08 -8.01
CA GLY A 65 -3.62 6.41 -7.43
C GLY A 65 -4.80 6.75 -6.50
N LEU A 66 -5.54 5.75 -6.04
CA LEU A 66 -6.64 5.88 -5.07
C LEU A 66 -6.11 5.92 -3.64
N VAL A 67 -5.09 6.75 -3.43
CA VAL A 67 -4.40 6.94 -2.15
C VAL A 67 -4.37 8.41 -1.80
N PRO A 68 -4.45 8.76 -0.51
CA PRO A 68 -4.33 10.15 -0.11
C PRO A 68 -2.95 10.68 -0.51
N GLN A 69 -2.94 11.88 -1.08
CA GLN A 69 -1.71 12.56 -1.45
C GLN A 69 -1.31 13.50 -0.32
N MET A 70 -0.08 13.36 0.16
CA MET A 70 0.50 14.31 1.10
C MET A 70 0.73 15.65 0.37
N LYS A 71 0.07 16.71 0.87
CA LYS A 71 0.13 18.05 0.29
C LYS A 71 1.13 18.97 1.01
N SER A 72 1.60 18.57 2.18
CA SER A 72 2.62 19.31 2.93
C SER A 72 3.97 19.21 2.23
N VAL A 73 4.70 20.33 2.26
CA VAL A 73 6.11 20.37 1.88
C VAL A 73 6.91 19.97 3.11
N ASP A 74 7.89 19.09 2.94
CA ASP A 74 8.79 18.70 4.02
C ASP A 74 9.63 19.91 4.46
N ASP A 75 9.84 20.05 5.77
CA ASP A 75 10.71 21.10 6.32
C ASP A 75 12.16 20.84 5.90
N PRO A 76 12.91 21.85 5.42
CA PRO A 76 14.33 21.71 5.07
C PRO A 76 15.20 21.10 6.16
N ILE A 77 14.84 21.21 7.45
CA ILE A 77 15.57 20.58 8.56
C ILE A 77 15.59 19.04 8.46
N LEU A 78 14.62 18.44 7.77
CA LEU A 78 14.52 16.98 7.57
C LEU A 78 15.35 16.50 6.37
N HIS A 79 15.93 17.40 5.59
CA HIS A 79 16.76 17.01 4.46
C HIS A 79 17.97 16.22 4.95
N SER A 80 18.20 15.07 4.33
CA SER A 80 19.30 14.17 4.69
C SER A 80 20.06 13.74 3.45
N THR A 81 21.39 13.68 3.58
CA THR A 81 22.27 13.17 2.52
C THR A 81 22.86 11.85 2.98
N VAL A 82 22.54 10.77 2.26
CA VAL A 82 23.10 9.44 2.50
C VAL A 82 23.63 8.90 1.18
N TRP A 83 24.86 8.38 1.16
CA TRP A 83 25.53 7.88 -0.04
C TRP A 83 25.55 8.87 -1.21
N ASN A 84 25.81 10.15 -0.92
CA ASN A 84 25.81 11.23 -1.91
C ASN A 84 24.47 11.38 -2.66
N ARG A 85 23.36 10.98 -2.02
CA ARG A 85 21.99 11.19 -2.51
C ARG A 85 21.24 12.03 -1.50
N GLU A 86 20.48 12.99 -2.01
CA GLU A 86 19.62 13.84 -1.21
C GLU A 86 18.24 13.23 -1.06
N PHE A 87 17.75 13.20 0.17
CA PHE A 87 16.40 12.78 0.53
C PHE A 87 15.69 13.97 1.18
N LYS A 88 14.43 14.21 0.77
CA LYS A 88 13.60 15.29 1.32
C LYS A 88 13.33 15.12 2.81
N ASN A 89 13.18 13.87 3.23
CA ASN A 89 12.97 13.49 4.62
C ASN A 89 13.61 12.11 4.88
N PRO A 90 13.92 11.76 6.13
CA PRO A 90 14.59 10.51 6.46
C PRO A 90 13.63 9.30 6.54
N ILE A 91 12.34 9.48 6.24
CA ILE A 91 11.32 8.46 6.41
C ILE A 91 11.15 7.70 5.09
N GLY A 92 11.36 6.40 5.12
CA GLY A 92 11.23 5.54 3.95
C GLY A 92 10.25 4.39 4.14
N LEU A 93 9.72 3.89 3.02
CA LEU A 93 8.95 2.67 2.97
C LEU A 93 9.89 1.47 2.77
N ALA A 94 9.90 0.56 3.75
CA ALA A 94 10.78 -0.60 3.75
C ALA A 94 10.42 -1.64 2.68
N ALA A 95 11.41 -2.46 2.30
CA ALA A 95 11.24 -3.54 1.34
C ALA A 95 10.15 -4.53 1.73
N GLY A 96 9.51 -5.08 0.70
CA GLY A 96 8.53 -6.14 0.87
C GLY A 96 7.09 -5.68 1.09
N PHE A 97 6.86 -4.36 1.06
CA PHE A 97 5.53 -3.80 0.83
C PHE A 97 5.15 -3.92 -0.66
N ASP A 98 5.88 -3.26 -1.56
CA ASP A 98 5.66 -3.39 -3.01
C ASP A 98 6.78 -4.23 -3.65
N LYS A 99 6.73 -5.55 -3.44
CA LYS A 99 7.78 -6.50 -3.91
C LYS A 99 8.00 -6.47 -5.42
N ASN A 100 6.94 -6.14 -6.13
CA ASN A 100 6.83 -6.27 -7.57
C ASN A 100 7.00 -4.93 -8.30
N GLY A 101 7.11 -3.81 -7.56
CA GLY A 101 7.25 -2.46 -8.11
C GLY A 101 6.01 -2.01 -8.88
N GLU A 102 4.82 -2.44 -8.46
CA GLU A 102 3.56 -2.15 -9.17
C GLU A 102 2.93 -0.82 -8.80
N ALA A 103 3.24 -0.28 -7.63
CA ALA A 103 2.53 0.82 -7.01
C ALA A 103 3.43 2.00 -6.65
N ILE A 104 4.66 2.05 -7.19
CA ILE A 104 5.67 3.08 -6.90
C ILE A 104 5.10 4.49 -7.05
N ASP A 105 4.36 4.75 -8.14
CA ASP A 105 3.75 6.07 -8.40
C ASP A 105 2.80 6.50 -7.29
N GLY A 106 1.88 5.62 -6.87
CA GLY A 106 0.96 5.90 -5.77
C GLY A 106 1.68 6.01 -4.44
N LEU A 107 2.63 5.13 -4.18
CA LEU A 107 3.37 5.10 -2.92
C LEU A 107 4.23 6.36 -2.72
N SER A 108 4.79 6.91 -3.79
CA SER A 108 5.55 8.15 -3.75
C SER A 108 4.73 9.38 -3.35
N LYS A 109 3.40 9.31 -3.45
CA LYS A 109 2.49 10.39 -3.05
C LYS A 109 2.21 10.45 -1.55
N PHE A 110 2.56 9.41 -0.79
CA PHE A 110 2.42 9.41 0.67
C PHE A 110 3.47 10.25 1.40
N GLY A 111 4.46 10.82 0.68
CA GLY A 111 5.47 11.69 1.28
C GLY A 111 6.71 10.99 1.80
N PHE A 112 6.90 9.70 1.49
CA PHE A 112 8.15 9.00 1.80
C PHE A 112 9.34 9.64 1.08
N GLY A 113 10.44 9.86 1.78
CA GLY A 113 11.71 10.31 1.21
C GLY A 113 12.33 9.27 0.29
N PHE A 114 12.09 7.97 0.55
CA PHE A 114 12.49 6.86 -0.32
C PHE A 114 11.57 5.65 -0.19
N ILE A 115 11.54 4.81 -1.23
CA ILE A 115 10.77 3.56 -1.27
C ILE A 115 11.72 2.44 -1.66
N GLU A 116 11.79 1.42 -0.82
CA GLU A 116 12.52 0.19 -1.10
C GLU A 116 11.53 -0.88 -1.59
N ILE A 117 11.76 -1.37 -2.81
CA ILE A 117 10.87 -2.32 -3.49
C ILE A 117 11.26 -3.74 -3.10
N GLY A 118 12.54 -4.05 -3.28
CA GLY A 118 13.12 -5.27 -2.77
C GLY A 118 14.64 -5.36 -2.89
N ILE A 119 15.20 -6.29 -2.11
CA ILE A 119 16.59 -6.69 -2.08
C ILE A 119 16.79 -7.81 -3.11
N PHE A 120 17.63 -7.58 -4.10
CA PHE A 120 17.99 -8.63 -5.04
C PHE A 120 18.98 -9.60 -4.40
N ILE A 121 18.64 -10.89 -4.35
CA ILE A 121 19.55 -11.93 -3.87
C ILE A 121 19.80 -12.90 -5.04
N SER A 122 21.07 -12.95 -5.48
CA SER A 122 21.52 -13.87 -6.52
C SER A 122 21.73 -15.30 -5.99
N ILE A 123 21.85 -15.48 -4.67
CA ILE A 123 22.22 -16.74 -4.04
C ILE A 123 20.99 -17.47 -3.50
N VAL A 124 20.68 -18.64 -4.05
CA VAL A 124 19.70 -19.60 -3.50
C VAL A 124 20.33 -20.38 -2.33
N GLN A 125 20.91 -19.70 -1.33
CA GLN A 125 21.39 -20.38 -0.13
C GLN A 125 20.30 -20.36 0.95
N LYS A 126 19.77 -21.56 1.18
CA LYS A 126 18.68 -21.95 2.07
C LYS A 126 18.90 -21.69 3.56
N CYS A 127 19.91 -20.94 3.98
CA CYS A 127 20.21 -20.77 5.39
C CYS A 127 20.54 -19.31 5.72
N LEU A 128 19.84 -18.80 6.74
CA LEU A 128 20.25 -17.67 7.59
C LEU A 128 19.80 -16.24 7.24
N ILE A 129 18.61 -16.03 6.66
CA ILE A 129 17.95 -14.70 6.73
C ILE A 129 16.53 -14.89 7.27
N PHE A 130 16.40 -15.36 8.51
CA PHE A 130 15.07 -15.61 9.10
C PHE A 130 14.31 -14.35 9.52
N ILE A 131 14.97 -13.18 9.57
CA ILE A 131 14.41 -11.96 10.16
C ILE A 131 13.92 -10.93 9.10
N LEU A 132 14.30 -11.02 7.82
CA LEU A 132 13.91 -10.04 6.78
C LEU A 132 13.41 -10.70 5.47
N HIS A 133 12.44 -11.60 5.59
CA HIS A 133 11.95 -12.44 4.48
C HIS A 133 11.03 -11.77 3.45
N LYS A 134 10.49 -10.58 3.71
CA LYS A 134 9.42 -10.00 2.88
C LYS A 134 9.93 -9.34 1.60
N GLY A 135 11.17 -8.86 1.58
CA GLY A 135 11.65 -7.91 0.60
C GLY A 135 12.45 -8.45 -0.57
N THR A 136 12.58 -9.76 -0.79
CA THR A 136 13.54 -10.26 -1.79
C THR A 136 12.95 -10.44 -3.19
N ILE A 137 13.65 -9.93 -4.22
CA ILE A 137 13.35 -10.24 -5.64
C ILE A 137 14.24 -11.40 -6.06
N THR A 138 13.63 -12.46 -6.60
CA THR A 138 14.36 -13.67 -7.02
C THR A 138 14.61 -13.69 -8.53
N PRO A 139 15.65 -14.39 -9.03
CA PRO A 139 15.91 -14.45 -10.46
C PRO A 139 14.73 -14.99 -11.29
N LYS A 140 14.04 -16.02 -10.76
CA LYS A 140 12.84 -16.61 -11.37
C LYS A 140 11.57 -16.23 -10.58
N PRO A 141 10.39 -16.18 -11.23
CA PRO A 141 9.11 -15.99 -10.54
C PRO A 141 8.84 -17.13 -9.56
N GLN A 142 8.28 -16.81 -8.39
CA GLN A 142 7.94 -17.77 -7.35
C GLN A 142 6.65 -17.37 -6.64
N SER A 143 5.75 -18.34 -6.42
CA SER A 143 4.48 -18.13 -5.70
C SER A 143 4.66 -18.01 -4.18
N GLY A 144 5.77 -18.52 -3.64
CA GLY A 144 6.07 -18.59 -2.22
C GLY A 144 5.34 -19.72 -1.48
N ASN A 145 5.30 -19.63 -0.16
CA ASN A 145 4.69 -20.65 0.71
C ASN A 145 3.15 -20.65 0.60
N GLU A 146 2.51 -21.76 0.99
CA GLU A 146 1.05 -21.90 1.03
C GLU A 146 0.38 -20.92 2.01
N LYS A 147 -0.84 -20.51 1.69
CA LYS A 147 -1.66 -19.60 2.52
C LYS A 147 -2.42 -20.38 3.61
N PRO A 148 -2.72 -19.79 4.77
CA PRO A 148 -2.39 -18.43 5.21
C PRO A 148 -0.93 -18.31 5.64
N ARG A 149 -0.30 -17.18 5.34
CA ARG A 149 1.15 -16.94 5.57
C ARG A 149 1.48 -15.56 6.11
N LEU A 150 0.46 -14.78 6.44
CA LEU A 150 0.55 -13.46 7.08
C LEU A 150 -0.44 -13.41 8.24
N PHE A 151 0.04 -13.02 9.41
CA PHE A 151 -0.73 -12.98 10.64
C PHE A 151 -0.49 -11.63 11.32
N ARG A 152 -1.54 -11.01 11.84
CA ARG A 152 -1.46 -9.75 12.61
C ARG A 152 -1.67 -10.06 14.08
N LEU A 153 -0.73 -9.64 14.92
CA LEU A 153 -0.84 -9.65 16.37
C LEU A 153 -1.19 -8.22 16.80
N THR A 154 -2.49 -7.94 16.88
CA THR A 154 -2.99 -6.57 17.06
C THR A 154 -2.59 -5.98 18.41
N GLU A 155 -2.63 -6.79 19.47
CA GLU A 155 -2.27 -6.40 20.84
C GLU A 155 -0.79 -6.01 20.93
N ASP A 156 0.08 -6.80 20.29
CA ASP A 156 1.53 -6.58 20.27
C ASP A 156 1.99 -5.58 19.20
N ARG A 157 1.05 -5.02 18.41
CA ARG A 157 1.32 -4.21 17.20
C ARG A 157 2.33 -4.88 16.27
N ALA A 158 2.26 -6.20 16.14
CA ALA A 158 3.24 -7.01 15.41
C ALA A 158 2.60 -7.74 14.22
N ILE A 159 3.46 -8.12 13.27
CA ILE A 159 3.07 -8.87 12.08
C ILE A 159 4.02 -10.05 11.92
N ILE A 160 3.47 -11.27 11.89
CA ILE A 160 4.23 -12.48 11.61
C ILE A 160 3.96 -12.87 10.15
N ASN A 161 5.01 -13.19 9.41
CA ASN A 161 4.87 -13.66 8.03
C ASN A 161 5.83 -14.81 7.72
N ARG A 162 5.40 -15.66 6.79
CA ARG A 162 6.18 -16.78 6.25
C ARG A 162 5.98 -16.86 4.75
N TYR A 163 6.24 -15.76 4.04
CA TYR A 163 5.90 -15.67 2.61
C TYR A 163 6.69 -16.63 1.70
N GLY A 164 7.94 -16.94 2.02
CA GLY A 164 8.80 -17.74 1.14
C GLY A 164 9.12 -17.05 -0.19
N PHE A 165 9.42 -15.75 -0.16
CA PHE A 165 9.87 -14.98 -1.33
C PHE A 165 8.91 -14.99 -2.54
N ASN A 166 7.62 -14.75 -2.33
CA ASN A 166 6.68 -14.59 -3.43
C ASN A 166 6.97 -13.30 -4.24
N ASN A 167 7.28 -13.44 -5.54
CA ASN A 167 7.55 -12.33 -6.46
C ASN A 167 7.47 -12.78 -7.93
N ASP A 168 7.36 -11.81 -8.84
CA ASP A 168 7.22 -12.06 -10.29
C ASP A 168 8.55 -12.34 -11.01
N GLY A 169 9.66 -12.38 -10.27
CA GLY A 169 11.00 -12.57 -10.83
C GLY A 169 11.66 -11.26 -11.29
N TYR A 170 12.98 -11.31 -11.38
CA TYR A 170 13.81 -10.15 -11.68
C TYR A 170 13.44 -9.44 -12.98
N GLU A 171 13.23 -10.16 -14.08
CA GLU A 171 12.96 -9.53 -15.38
C GLU A 171 11.66 -8.72 -15.38
N ALA A 172 10.60 -9.25 -14.75
CA ALA A 172 9.32 -8.56 -14.65
C ALA A 172 9.43 -7.28 -13.81
N VAL A 173 10.09 -7.37 -12.65
CA VAL A 173 10.29 -6.20 -11.77
C VAL A 173 11.19 -5.17 -12.45
N ARG A 174 12.27 -5.60 -13.11
CA ARG A 174 13.17 -4.72 -13.86
C ARG A 174 12.44 -3.95 -14.96
N ALA A 175 11.59 -4.62 -15.73
CA ALA A 175 10.82 -3.97 -16.78
C ALA A 175 9.93 -2.83 -16.23
N ARG A 176 9.23 -3.08 -15.11
CA ARG A 176 8.39 -2.07 -14.44
C ARG A 176 9.20 -0.89 -13.92
N LEU A 177 10.40 -1.14 -13.38
CA LEU A 177 11.28 -0.07 -12.90
C LEU A 177 11.83 0.81 -14.02
N ILE A 178 12.16 0.21 -15.17
CA ILE A 178 12.61 0.96 -16.35
C ILE A 178 11.48 1.85 -16.86
N ASP A 179 10.26 1.30 -17.00
CA ASP A 179 9.08 2.07 -17.39
C ASP A 179 8.81 3.24 -16.44
N TYR A 180 8.80 2.98 -15.13
CA TYR A 180 8.63 4.01 -14.11
C TYR A 180 9.68 5.13 -14.24
N ARG A 181 10.95 4.77 -14.45
CA ARG A 181 12.04 5.74 -14.60
C ARG A 181 11.88 6.58 -15.87
N GLN A 182 11.47 5.96 -16.97
CA GLN A 182 11.22 6.67 -18.23
C GLN A 182 10.07 7.67 -18.10
N ARG A 183 8.95 7.27 -17.50
CA ARG A 183 7.81 8.17 -17.24
C ARG A 183 8.18 9.33 -16.31
N THR A 184 8.97 9.05 -15.27
CA THR A 184 9.41 10.06 -14.32
C THR A 184 10.36 11.08 -14.95
N ASN A 185 11.28 10.63 -15.81
CA ASN A 185 12.19 11.52 -16.54
C ASN A 185 11.42 12.39 -17.55
N ALA A 186 10.51 11.79 -18.34
CA ALA A 186 9.68 12.53 -19.28
C ALA A 186 8.87 13.66 -18.60
N ASN A 187 8.32 13.39 -17.41
CA ASN A 187 7.59 14.39 -16.62
C ASN A 187 8.50 15.51 -16.07
N LYS A 188 9.79 15.26 -15.86
CA LYS A 188 10.76 16.28 -15.47
C LYS A 188 11.15 17.16 -16.65
N ASP A 189 11.32 16.58 -17.83
CA ASP A 189 11.70 17.31 -19.04
C ASP A 189 10.55 18.17 -19.60
N SER A 190 9.30 17.86 -19.24
CA SER A 190 8.11 18.62 -19.60
C SER A 190 7.76 19.80 -18.67
N LYS A 191 8.50 19.99 -17.57
CA LYS A 191 8.28 21.04 -16.56
C LYS A 191 9.43 22.04 -16.55
#